data_AF-A0A920QNJ5-F1
#
_entry.id   AF-A0A920QNJ5-F1
#
_cell.length_a   1.000
_cell.length_b   1.000
_cell.length_c   1.000
_cell.angle_alpha   90.00
_cell.angle_beta   90.00
_cell.angle_gamma   90.00
#
_symmetry.space_group_name_H-M   'P 1'
#
loop_
_entity.id
_entity.type
_entity.pdbx_description
1 polymer ?
#
loop_
_entity_poly.entity_id
_entity_poly.type
_entity_poly.pdbx_seq_one_letter_code
_entity_poly.pdbx_strand_id
1 'polypeptide(L)' 'MDLKRTQKKMDHDLLYFVNDKKPESKFLELIDTIEGLNPVKCGSLDLSILIEHQVPLLLNINKQYGKSTSIKIQGL' A
#
# COMPACT_ATOMS: atom_id res chain seq x y z
N MET A 1 -18.44 -2.12 -0.04
CA MET A 1 -17.44 -2.19 1.04
C MET A 1 -16.78 -3.57 0.99
N ASP A 2 -15.51 -3.61 0.61
CA ASP A 2 -14.71 -4.83 0.36
C ASP A 2 -14.45 -5.73 1.60
N LEU A 3 -15.03 -5.39 2.76
CA LEU A 3 -14.91 -6.14 4.03
C LEU A 3 -15.41 -7.59 3.98
N LYS A 4 -16.09 -8.02 2.91
CA LYS A 4 -16.56 -9.41 2.71
C LYS A 4 -15.62 -10.27 1.84
N ARG A 5 -14.49 -9.73 1.37
CA ARG A 5 -13.51 -10.45 0.53
C ARG A 5 -12.28 -10.92 1.32
N THR A 6 -12.50 -11.50 2.49
CA THR A 6 -11.44 -12.02 3.38
C THR A 6 -10.66 -13.21 2.83
N GLN A 7 -11.04 -13.75 1.66
CA GLN A 7 -10.38 -14.89 1.02
C GLN A 7 -9.56 -14.54 -0.23
N LYS A 8 -9.50 -13.26 -0.64
CA LYS A 8 -8.68 -12.89 -1.80
C LYS A 8 -7.23 -12.79 -1.35
N LYS A 9 -6.34 -13.63 -1.92
CA LYS A 9 -4.89 -13.47 -1.75
C LYS A 9 -4.51 -12.03 -2.07
N MET A 10 -3.95 -11.33 -1.09
CA MET A 10 -3.33 -10.03 -1.34
C MET A 10 -2.08 -10.28 -2.18
N ASP A 11 -1.86 -9.41 -3.15
CA ASP A 11 -0.65 -9.42 -3.97
C ASP A 11 -0.33 -7.97 -4.33
N HIS A 12 0.03 -7.22 -3.30
CA HIS A 12 0.03 -5.76 -3.32
C HIS A 12 1.31 -5.24 -2.69
N ASP A 13 1.88 -4.19 -3.30
CA ASP A 13 2.92 -3.43 -2.65
C ASP A 13 2.30 -2.40 -1.72
N LEU A 14 2.79 -2.37 -0.49
CA LEU A 14 2.43 -1.39 0.53
C LEU A 14 3.51 -0.31 0.56
N LEU A 15 3.24 0.80 -0.11
CA LEU A 15 4.12 1.96 -0.08
C LEU A 15 4.05 2.61 1.31
N TYR A 16 5.19 2.72 1.99
CA TYR A 16 5.26 3.35 3.31
C TYR A 16 6.38 4.38 3.40
N PHE A 17 6.16 5.36 4.28
CA PHE A 17 7.06 6.48 4.52
C PHE A 17 7.32 6.61 6.02
N VAL A 18 8.57 6.87 6.39
CA VAL A 18 8.96 6.89 7.80
C VAL A 18 10.21 7.72 8.03
N ASN A 19 10.25 8.44 9.15
CA ASN A 19 11.42 9.22 9.58
C ASN A 19 12.26 8.47 10.63
N ASP A 20 11.62 7.64 11.45
CA ASP A 20 12.22 7.00 12.62
C ASP A 20 12.24 5.47 12.53
N LYS A 21 13.39 4.86 12.86
CA LYS A 21 13.56 3.41 12.81
C LYS A 21 12.69 2.65 13.82
N LYS A 22 12.45 3.21 15.01
CA LYS A 22 11.71 2.50 16.08
C LYS A 22 10.23 2.28 15.72
N PRO A 23 9.49 3.28 15.20
CA PRO A 23 8.18 3.06 14.60
C PRO A 23 8.20 2.13 13.38
N GLU A 24 9.22 2.25 12.52
CA GLU A 24 9.38 1.40 11.33
C GLU A 24 9.41 -0.09 11.69
N SER A 25 10.23 -0.50 12.67
CA SER A 25 10.34 -1.91 13.06
C SER A 25 8.99 -2.49 13.52
N LYS A 26 8.26 -1.78 14.38
CA LYS A 26 6.94 -2.23 14.86
C LYS A 26 5.91 -2.30 13.74
N PHE A 27 5.97 -1.37 12.80
CA PHE A 27 5.11 -1.38 11.63
C PHE A 27 5.41 -2.60 10.75
N LEU A 28 6.67 -2.87 10.45
CA LEU A 28 7.07 -4.01 9.63
C LEU A 28 6.73 -5.35 10.29
N GLU A 29 6.89 -5.48 11.61
CA GLU A 29 6.44 -6.66 12.38
C GLU A 29 4.93 -6.92 12.20
N LEU A 30 4.10 -5.87 12.14
CA LEU A 30 2.67 -6.00 11.89
C LEU A 30 2.38 -6.43 10.45
N ILE A 31 3.07 -5.83 9.48
CA ILE A 31 2.87 -6.13 8.06
C ILE A 31 3.26 -7.57 7.73
N ASP A 32 4.29 -8.12 8.37
CA ASP A 32 4.73 -9.50 8.20
C ASP A 32 3.64 -10.53 8.54
N THR A 33 2.64 -10.14 9.36
CA THR A 33 1.48 -10.99 9.68
C THR A 33 0.44 -11.08 8.55
N ILE A 34 0.57 -10.27 7.50
CA ILE A 34 -0.40 -10.17 6.39
C ILE A 34 0.19 -10.84 5.14
N GLU A 35 -0.26 -12.05 4.84
CA GLU A 35 0.19 -12.81 3.66
C GLU A 35 -0.06 -12.04 2.36
N GLY A 36 1.00 -11.85 1.56
CA GLY A 36 0.92 -11.26 0.23
C GLY A 36 0.94 -9.72 0.18
N LEU A 37 1.20 -9.07 1.32
CA LEU A 37 1.48 -7.65 1.38
C LEU A 37 3.01 -7.43 1.41
N ASN A 38 3.54 -6.74 0.41
CA ASN A 38 4.97 -6.49 0.29
C ASN A 38 5.28 -5.03 0.70
N PRO A 39 5.92 -4.77 1.86
CA PRO A 39 6.23 -3.41 2.29
C PRO A 39 7.37 -2.81 1.45
N VAL A 40 7.12 -1.66 0.82
CA VAL A 40 8.10 -0.92 0.02
C VAL A 40 8.36 0.44 0.67
N LYS A 41 9.59 0.67 1.12
CA LYS A 41 10.00 1.94 1.72
C LYS A 41 10.17 3.01 0.64
N CYS A 42 9.35 4.05 0.68
CA CYS A 42 9.34 5.11 -0.32
C CYS A 42 10.03 6.41 0.10
N GLY A 43 10.51 6.48 1.36
CA GLY A 43 11.31 7.61 1.87
C GLY A 43 10.81 8.14 3.21
N SER A 44 11.10 9.42 3.45
CA SER A 44 10.68 10.17 4.64
C SER A 44 9.20 10.59 4.56
N LEU A 45 8.60 10.86 5.72
CA LEU A 45 7.16 11.10 5.86
C LEU A 45 6.67 12.34 5.09
N ASP A 46 7.51 13.35 4.90
CA ASP A 46 7.20 14.55 4.11
C ASP A 46 6.89 14.23 2.63
N LEU A 47 7.39 13.10 2.11
CA LEU A 47 7.11 12.64 0.75
C LEU A 47 5.76 11.90 0.62
N SER A 48 5.06 11.60 1.73
CA SER A 48 3.81 10.83 1.70
C SER A 48 2.73 11.48 0.84
N ILE A 49 2.74 12.82 0.78
CA ILE A 49 1.82 13.63 -0.01
C ILE A 49 1.80 13.25 -1.49
N LEU A 50 2.92 12.76 -2.03
CA LEU A 50 3.02 12.33 -3.42
C LEU A 50 2.11 11.12 -3.72
N ILE A 51 1.97 10.20 -2.77
CA ILE A 51 1.11 9.02 -2.89
C ILE A 51 -0.33 9.36 -2.54
N GLU A 52 -0.55 10.19 -1.52
CA GLU A 52 -1.90 10.61 -1.12
C GLU A 52 -2.64 11.31 -2.27
N HIS A 53 -1.95 12.17 -3.03
CA HIS A 53 -2.50 12.80 -4.22
C HIS A 53 -2.78 11.85 -5.38
N GLN A 54 -2.21 10.64 -5.39
CA GLN A 54 -2.49 9.63 -6.41
C GLN A 54 -3.73 8.77 -6.08
N VAL A 55 -4.18 8.72 -4.82
CA VAL A 55 -5.35 7.93 -4.43
C VAL A 55 -6.62 8.29 -5.23
N PRO A 56 -6.96 9.58 -5.47
CA PRO A 56 -8.08 9.93 -6.32
C PRO A 56 -8.00 9.36 -7.74
N LEU A 57 -6.80 9.27 -8.31
CA LEU A 57 -6.59 8.65 -9.62
C LEU A 57 -6.91 7.15 -9.59
N LEU A 58 -6.45 6.42 -8.56
CA LEU A 58 -6.77 5.00 -8.39
C LEU A 58 -8.28 4.77 -8.22
N LEU A 59 -8.96 5.64 -7.48
CA LEU A 59 -10.42 5.59 -7.34
C LEU A 59 -11.14 5.85 -8.67
N ASN A 60 -10.65 6.78 -9.49
CA ASN A 60 -11.19 7.03 -10.82
C ASN A 60 -10.99 5.83 -11.76
N ILE A 61 -9.82 5.17 -11.71
CA ILE A 61 -9.56 3.92 -12.43
C ILE A 61 -10.56 2.84 -11.97
N ASN A 62 -10.74 2.67 -10.66
CA ASN A 62 -11.72 1.72 -10.12
C ASN A 62 -13.14 2.01 -10.64
N LYS A 63 -13.55 3.28 -10.67
CA LYS A 63 -14.85 3.71 -11.19
C LYS A 63 -14.99 3.44 -12.69
N GLN A 64 -13.95 3.72 -13.48
CA GLN A 64 -13.97 3.55 -14.94
C GLN A 64 -14.02 2.08 -15.35
N TYR A 65 -13.29 1.21 -14.65
CA TYR A 65 -13.15 -0.20 -15.05
C TYR A 65 -13.98 -1.18 -14.19
N GLY A 66 -14.69 -0.70 -13.16
CA GLY A 66 -15.48 -1.54 -12.26
C GLY A 66 -14.63 -2.54 -11.46
N LYS A 67 -13.36 -2.22 -11.21
CA LYS A 67 -12.38 -3.09 -10.54
C LYS A 67 -11.86 -2.46 -9.25
N SER A 68 -11.17 -3.27 -8.44
CA SER A 68 -10.34 -2.79 -7.34
C SER A 68 -8.88 -2.91 -7.77
N THR A 69 -8.21 -1.76 -7.85
CA THR A 69 -6.85 -1.61 -8.37
C THR A 69 -5.84 -1.59 -7.24
N SER A 70 -4.66 -2.15 -7.50
CA SER A 70 -3.49 -2.10 -6.63
C SER A 70 -2.29 -1.55 -7.40
N ILE A 71 -1.29 -1.06 -6.66
CA ILE A 71 0.01 -0.67 -7.22
C ILE A 71 1.01 -1.80 -6.98
N LYS A 72 1.86 -2.03 -7.97
CA LYS A 72 3.09 -2.82 -7.85
C LYS A 72 4.26 -2.03 -8.45
N ILE A 73 5.35 -1.98 -7.71
CA ILE A 73 6.64 -1.46 -8.14
C ILE A 73 7.42 -2.60 -8.79
N GLN A 74 8.03 -2.32 -9.93
CA GLN A 74 8.84 -3.29 -10.67
C GLN A 74 10.30 -2.85 -10.65
N GLY A 75 11.23 -3.82 -10.58
CA GLY A 75 12.67 -3.57 -10.67
C GLY A 75 13.34 -3.11 -9.36
N LEU A 76 12.75 -3.42 -8.21
CA LEU A 76 13.38 -3.29 -6.89
C LEU A 76 14.27 -4.50 -6.57
#